data_AF-A0A6A4E2K1-F1
#
_entry.id   AF-A0A6A4E2K1-F1
#
_cell.length_a   1.000
_cell.length_b   1.000
_cell.length_c   1.000
_cell.angle_alpha   90.00
_cell.angle_beta   90.00
_cell.angle_gamma   90.00
#
_symmetry.space_group_name_H-M   'P 1'
#
loop_
_entity.id
_entity.type
_entity.pdbx_description
1 polymer ?
#
loop_
_entity_poly.entity_id
_entity_poly.type
_entity_poly.pdbx_seq_one_letter_code
_entity_poly.pdbx_strand_id
1 'polypeptide(L)'
;MSEYPLLTSVALRVFTVPTSFAASERVWSIFCYLHTKRRNRLMMGKLKKLAFVYINHSLLDEVDKHDYLKAYLEGEESDDDDEEESDQEEEERGAQEFELRL
;
A
#
# COMPACT_ATOMS: atom_id res chain seq x y z
N MET A 1 19.32 10.92 23.46
CA MET A 1 19.05 9.87 22.46
C MET A 1 20.27 9.72 21.54
N SER A 2 21.36 9.07 21.98
CA SER A 2 22.43 8.61 21.05
C SER A 2 23.50 7.78 21.73
N GLU A 3 23.16 6.94 22.71
CA GLU A 3 24.18 6.08 23.33
C GLU A 3 24.62 4.96 22.35
N TYR A 4 23.75 4.54 21.42
CA TYR A 4 24.04 3.52 20.40
C TYR A 4 23.35 3.80 19.06
N PRO A 5 23.91 4.66 18.18
CA PRO A 5 23.26 5.08 16.94
C PRO A 5 23.02 3.95 15.94
N LEU A 6 23.94 2.98 15.86
CA LEU A 6 23.80 1.79 15.00
C LEU A 6 22.71 0.83 15.48
N LEU A 7 22.56 0.68 16.79
CA LEU A 7 21.51 -0.15 17.36
C LEU A 7 20.14 0.49 17.16
N THR A 8 20.06 1.81 17.30
CA THR A 8 18.82 2.56 17.09
C THR A 8 18.29 2.39 15.66
N SER A 9 19.13 2.46 14.63
CA SER A 9 18.67 2.30 13.24
C SER A 9 18.11 0.89 12.97
N VAL A 10 18.76 -0.15 13.51
CA VAL A 10 18.29 -1.53 13.41
C VAL A 10 16.98 -1.74 14.18
N ALA A 11 16.91 -1.23 15.41
CA ALA A 11 15.71 -1.34 16.25
C ALA A 11 14.49 -0.65 15.60
N LEU A 12 14.68 0.54 15.02
CA LEU A 12 13.63 1.23 14.27
C LEU A 12 13.11 0.36 13.12
N ARG A 13 14.00 -0.21 12.31
CA ARG A 13 13.60 -1.04 11.17
C ARG A 13 12.83 -2.30 11.63
N VAL A 14 13.29 -2.97 12.68
CA VAL A 14 12.61 -4.15 13.23
C VAL A 14 11.21 -3.78 13.75
N PHE A 15 11.06 -2.66 14.45
CA PHE A 15 9.76 -2.25 14.98
C PHE A 15 8.81 -1.66 13.94
N THR A 16 9.30 -1.24 12.77
CA THR A 16 8.42 -0.83 11.65
C THR A 16 7.78 -2.00 10.91
N VAL A 17 8.29 -3.23 11.07
CA VAL A 17 7.74 -4.40 10.38
C VAL A 17 6.48 -4.88 11.12
N PRO A 18 5.31 -4.91 10.47
CA PRO A 18 4.13 -5.49 11.08
C PRO A 18 4.34 -6.99 11.30
N THR A 19 4.10 -7.46 12.52
CA THR A 19 4.33 -8.87 12.93
C THR A 19 3.16 -9.79 12.62
N SER A 20 2.05 -9.27 12.09
CA SER A 20 0.81 -10.03 11.91
C SER A 20 0.23 -9.89 10.51
N PHE A 21 -0.27 -11.01 9.98
CA PHE A 21 -1.04 -11.07 8.74
C PHE A 21 -2.33 -10.24 8.81
N ALA A 22 -2.87 -10.01 10.01
CA ALA A 22 -4.06 -9.18 10.23
C ALA A 22 -3.90 -7.73 9.71
N ALA A 23 -2.67 -7.20 9.67
CA ALA A 23 -2.41 -5.90 9.06
C ALA A 23 -2.68 -5.94 7.55
N SER A 24 -2.18 -6.98 6.87
CA SER A 24 -2.42 -7.22 5.45
C SER A 24 -3.88 -7.54 5.15
N GLU A 25 -4.56 -8.34 5.97
CA GLU A 25 -5.99 -8.63 5.82
C GLU A 25 -6.85 -7.36 5.91
N ARG A 26 -6.50 -6.43 6.81
CA ARG A 26 -7.19 -5.13 6.90
C ARG A 26 -7.00 -4.31 5.62
N VAL A 27 -5.78 -4.26 5.10
CA VAL A 27 -5.49 -3.57 3.83
C VAL A 27 -6.28 -4.20 2.69
N TRP A 28 -6.25 -5.52 2.56
CA TRP A 28 -6.98 -6.23 1.52
C TRP A 28 -8.49 -6.04 1.61
N SER A 29 -9.06 -6.07 2.82
CA SER A 29 -10.47 -5.77 3.05
C SER A 29 -10.85 -4.37 2.58
N ILE A 30 -9.99 -3.37 2.77
CA ILE A 30 -10.18 -2.01 2.25
C ILE A 30 -10.13 -1.99 0.72
N PHE A 31 -9.16 -2.67 0.10
CA PHE A 31 -9.10 -2.78 -1.36
C PHE A 31 -10.35 -3.47 -1.94
N CYS A 32 -10.79 -4.59 -1.36
CA CYS A 32 -12.02 -5.26 -1.72
C CYS A 32 -13.26 -4.37 -1.56
N TYR A 33 -13.28 -3.54 -0.51
CA TYR A 33 -14.36 -2.56 -0.30
C TYR A 33 -14.34 -1.46 -1.37
N LEU A 34 -13.17 -0.88 -1.67
CA LEU A 34 -13.01 0.20 -2.65
C LEU A 34 -13.24 -0.27 -4.09
N HIS A 35 -12.82 -1.50 -4.41
CA HIS A 35 -12.98 -2.16 -5.70
C HIS A 35 -14.30 -2.95 -5.81
N THR A 36 -15.27 -2.72 -4.91
CA THR A 36 -16.53 -3.48 -4.94
C THR A 36 -17.19 -3.39 -6.32
N LYS A 37 -17.58 -4.56 -6.88
CA LYS A 37 -18.21 -4.71 -8.22
C LYS A 37 -19.43 -3.80 -8.45
N ARG A 38 -20.05 -3.27 -7.40
CA ARG A 38 -21.25 -2.42 -7.46
C ARG A 38 -20.97 -0.93 -7.67
N ARG A 39 -19.73 -0.42 -7.53
CA ARG A 39 -19.49 1.04 -7.56
C ARG A 39 -18.30 1.62 -8.33
N ASN A 40 -17.31 0.89 -8.85
CA ASN A 40 -16.28 1.55 -9.66
C ASN A 40 -15.32 0.59 -10.41
N ARG A 41 -15.12 0.81 -11.72
CA ARG A 41 -13.90 0.35 -12.44
C ARG A 41 -12.84 1.45 -12.32
N LEU A 42 -12.36 1.67 -11.09
CA LEU A 42 -11.24 2.59 -10.89
C LEU A 42 -9.97 1.88 -11.37
N MET A 43 -9.22 2.52 -12.25
CA MET A 43 -7.87 2.06 -12.63
C MET A 43 -7.01 1.87 -11.37
N MET A 44 -6.11 0.90 -11.39
CA MET A 44 -5.31 0.51 -10.22
C MET A 44 -4.51 1.68 -9.65
N GLY A 45 -3.95 2.55 -10.49
CA GLY A 45 -3.30 3.78 -10.02
C GLY A 45 -4.23 4.69 -9.18
N LYS A 46 -5.50 4.86 -9.60
CA LYS A 46 -6.48 5.67 -8.85
C LYS A 46 -6.95 4.95 -7.58
N LEU A 47 -7.09 3.62 -7.64
CA LEU A 47 -7.47 2.81 -6.49
C LEU A 47 -6.40 2.88 -5.39
N LYS A 48 -5.11 2.76 -5.75
CA LYS A 48 -3.98 2.90 -4.83
C LYS A 48 -3.96 4.27 -4.14
N LYS A 49 -4.13 5.36 -4.91
CA LYS A 49 -4.21 6.73 -4.37
C LYS A 49 -5.38 6.90 -3.39
N LEU A 50 -6.54 6.34 -3.72
CA LEU A 50 -7.71 6.39 -2.84
C LEU A 50 -7.52 5.56 -1.55
N ALA A 51 -6.95 4.36 -1.67
CA ALA A 51 -6.64 3.51 -0.53
C ALA A 51 -5.64 4.21 0.42
N PHE A 52 -4.62 4.87 -0.12
CA PHE A 52 -3.66 5.65 0.65
C PHE A 52 -4.34 6.74 1.49
N VAL A 53 -5.19 7.56 0.86
CA VAL A 53 -5.94 8.62 1.57
C VAL A 53 -6.86 8.01 2.62
N TYR A 54 -7.57 6.92 2.30
CA TYR A 54 -8.50 6.27 3.22
C TYR A 54 -7.81 5.72 4.48
N ILE A 55 -6.69 5.02 4.31
CA ILE A 55 -5.93 4.41 5.41
C ILE A 55 -5.28 5.49 6.29
N ASN A 56 -4.74 6.54 5.68
CA ASN A 56 -3.94 7.54 6.37
C ASN A 56 -4.71 8.81 6.74
N HIS A 57 -6.04 8.86 6.56
CA HIS A 57 -6.79 10.12 6.66
C HIS A 57 -6.60 10.84 8.01
N SER A 58 -6.53 10.10 9.13
CA SER A 58 -6.35 10.68 10.46
C SER A 58 -4.94 11.24 10.69
N LEU A 59 -3.91 10.66 10.05
CA LEU A 59 -2.54 11.18 10.09
C LEU A 59 -2.40 12.41 9.19
N LEU A 60 -3.11 12.38 8.06
CA LEU A 60 -3.23 13.52 7.16
C LEU A 60 -3.96 14.69 7.84
N ASP A 61 -4.84 14.47 8.82
CA ASP A 61 -5.48 15.57 9.56
C ASP A 61 -4.51 16.41 10.40
N GLU A 62 -3.36 15.84 10.82
CA GLU A 62 -2.37 16.51 11.68
C GLU A 62 -1.21 17.16 10.90
N VAL A 63 -0.98 16.74 9.65
CA VAL A 63 0.06 17.26 8.75
C VAL A 63 -0.59 18.13 7.68
N ASP A 64 0.11 19.13 7.13
CA ASP A 64 -0.43 19.88 5.98
C ASP A 64 -0.58 18.93 4.78
N LYS A 65 -1.81 18.42 4.61
CA LYS A 65 -2.20 17.39 3.64
C LYS A 65 -1.71 17.71 2.25
N HIS A 66 -1.72 19.00 1.92
CA HIS A 66 -1.48 19.47 0.59
C HIS A 66 -0.01 19.30 0.18
N ASP A 67 0.93 19.54 1.10
CA ASP A 67 2.36 19.40 0.83
C ASP A 67 2.77 17.93 0.76
N TYR A 68 2.24 17.08 1.64
CA TYR A 68 2.55 15.65 1.65
C TYR A 68 1.97 14.92 0.43
N LEU A 69 0.70 15.19 0.09
CA LEU A 69 0.08 14.61 -1.10
C LEU A 69 0.71 15.13 -2.37
N LYS A 70 1.08 16.41 -2.43
CA LYS A 70 1.78 16.99 -3.58
C LYS A 70 3.13 16.32 -3.80
N ALA A 71 3.96 16.18 -2.76
CA ALA A 71 5.24 15.46 -2.87
C ALA A 71 5.07 13.98 -3.28
N TYR A 72 4.04 13.30 -2.78
CA TYR A 72 3.75 11.91 -3.15
C TYR A 72 3.29 11.77 -4.61
N LEU A 73 2.48 12.72 -5.10
CA LEU A 73 1.96 12.71 -6.48
C LEU A 73 2.98 13.23 -7.51
N GLU A 74 3.84 14.18 -7.13
CA GLU A 74 4.91 14.71 -7.99
C GLU A 74 6.08 13.72 -8.14
N GLY A 75 6.23 12.75 -7.24
CA GLY A 75 7.20 11.66 -7.38
C GLY A 75 6.81 10.57 -8.40
N GLU A 76 5.55 10.55 -8.86
CA GLU A 76 5.03 9.69 -9.92
C GLU A 76 4.78 10.52 -11.19
N GLU A 77 5.82 10.94 -11.91
CA GLU A 77 5.65 11.38 -13.30
C GLU A 77 5.57 10.15 -14.23
N SER A 78 4.43 10.02 -14.93
CA SER A 78 4.13 9.10 -16.04
C SER A 78 4.19 7.60 -15.74
N ASP A 79 3.03 6.94 -15.83
CA ASP A 79 2.79 5.95 -16.90
C ASP A 79 1.29 5.63 -16.91
N ASP A 80 0.56 6.32 -17.80
CA ASP A 80 -0.64 5.76 -18.41
C ASP A 80 -0.18 4.56 -19.26
N ASP A 81 0.01 3.39 -18.63
CA ASP A 81 0.07 2.07 -19.27
C ASP A 81 -0.03 0.98 -18.17
N ASP A 82 -1.12 0.98 -17.40
CA ASP A 82 -1.59 -0.25 -16.75
C ASP A 82 -2.18 -1.12 -17.90
N GLU A 83 -1.34 -1.89 -18.61
CA GLU A 83 -1.83 -3.06 -19.34
C GLU A 83 -2.68 -3.88 -18.37
N GLU A 84 -3.95 -4.14 -18.71
CA GLU A 84 -4.85 -4.90 -17.85
C GLU A 84 -4.39 -6.36 -17.77
N GLU A 85 -3.41 -6.66 -16.94
CA GLU A 85 -3.27 -7.99 -16.36
C GLU A 85 -4.44 -8.20 -15.43
N SER A 86 -5.29 -9.17 -15.76
CA SER A 86 -6.48 -9.44 -14.99
C SER A 86 -6.10 -9.86 -13.57
N ASP A 87 -6.80 -9.33 -12.56
CA ASP A 87 -6.60 -9.66 -11.13
C ASP A 87 -6.53 -11.18 -10.84
N GLN A 88 -7.04 -12.02 -11.75
CA GLN A 88 -6.99 -13.48 -11.66
C GLN A 88 -5.60 -14.07 -11.95
N GLU A 89 -4.81 -13.45 -12.83
CA GLU A 89 -3.48 -13.93 -13.22
C GLU A 89 -2.42 -13.64 -12.14
N GLU A 90 -2.56 -12.53 -11.42
CA GLU A 90 -1.73 -12.18 -10.27
C GLU A 90 -1.97 -13.12 -9.07
N GLU A 91 -3.24 -13.42 -8.76
CA GLU A 91 -3.61 -14.33 -7.67
C GLU A 91 -3.17 -15.77 -7.96
N GLU A 92 -3.29 -16.23 -9.21
CA GLU A 92 -2.78 -17.53 -9.65
C GLU A 92 -1.25 -17.59 -9.62
N ARG A 93 -0.53 -16.56 -10.09
CA ARG A 93 0.95 -16.52 -9.99
C ARG A 93 1.42 -16.52 -8.54
N GLY A 94 0.81 -15.70 -7.69
CA GLY A 94 1.17 -15.61 -6.27
C GLY A 94 0.92 -16.92 -5.52
N ALA A 95 -0.18 -17.62 -5.83
CA ALA A 95 -0.48 -18.94 -5.30
C ALA A 95 0.52 -20.01 -5.80
N GLN A 96 0.85 -19.99 -7.10
CA GLN A 96 1.81 -20.92 -7.71
C GLN A 96 3.24 -20.71 -7.18
N GLU A 97 3.70 -19.48 -6.98
CA GLU A 97 5.03 -19.19 -6.42
C GLU A 97 5.13 -19.62 -4.96
N PHE A 98 4.03 -19.51 -4.20
CA PHE A 98 3.97 -19.98 -2.82
C PHE A 98 3.99 -21.52 -2.74
N GLU A 99 3.28 -22.22 -3.63
CA GLU A 99 3.34 -23.69 -3.70
C GLU A 99 4.71 -24.21 -4.18
N LEU A 100 5.40 -23.53 -5.09
CA LEU A 100 6.75 -23.89 -5.55
C LEU A 100 7.84 -23.73 -4.49
N ARG A 101 7.56 -23.01 -3.39
CA ARG A 101 8.46 -22.79 -2.25
C ARG A 101 8.21 -23.74 -1.08
N LEU A 102 7.23 -24.64 -1.18
CA LEU A 102 6.95 -25.74 -0.23
C LEU A 102 7.48 -27.06 -0.78
#